data_AF-A0A3E0LSM7-F1
#
_entry.id   AF-A0A3E0LSM7-F1
#
_cell.length_a   1.000
_cell.length_b   1.000
_cell.length_c   1.000
_cell.angle_alpha   90.00
_cell.angle_beta   90.00
_cell.angle_gamma   90.00
#
_symmetry.space_group_name_H-M   'P 1'
#
loop_
_entity.id
_entity.type
_entity.pdbx_description
1 polymer ?
#
loop_
_entity_poly.entity_id
_entity_poly.type
_entity_poly.pdbx_seq_one_letter_code
_entity_poly.pdbx_strand_id
1 'polypeptide(L)'
;MSPYIDGIVEENYARVIVQWANQNPKFLVAILDRQSPTIRRAVLSSLDFGLGTNTNERQNLEKFMQNISPKSLTYVDWYRRNPVYP
;
A
#
# COMPACT_ATOMS: atom_id res chain seq x y z
N MET A 1 -17.02 21.29 10.96
CA MET A 1 -16.95 20.35 9.81
C MET A 1 -17.59 19.05 10.26
N SER A 2 -18.53 18.50 9.50
CA SER A 2 -19.24 17.28 9.87
C SER A 2 -18.31 16.09 9.65
N PRO A 3 -17.98 15.29 10.68
CA PRO A 3 -17.01 14.18 10.59
C PRO A 3 -17.38 13.12 9.54
N TYR A 4 -18.65 13.09 9.13
CA TYR A 4 -19.15 12.19 8.08
C TYR A 4 -18.69 12.57 6.66
N ILE A 5 -18.44 13.86 6.38
CA ILE A 5 -17.99 14.28 5.05
C ILE A 5 -16.50 13.97 4.88
N ASP A 6 -15.72 14.16 5.93
CA ASP A 6 -14.28 13.90 5.90
C ASP A 6 -13.98 12.39 5.74
N GLY A 7 -14.73 11.51 6.41
CA GLY A 7 -14.56 10.05 6.28
C GLY A 7 -14.90 9.49 4.89
N ILE A 8 -15.97 9.97 4.25
CA ILE A 8 -16.36 9.53 2.89
C ILE A 8 -15.34 10.00 1.85
N VAL A 9 -14.78 11.18 2.04
CA VAL A 9 -13.75 11.73 1.15
C VAL A 9 -12.44 10.95 1.30
N GLU A 10 -12.02 10.66 2.53
CA GLU A 10 -10.83 9.84 2.80
C GLU A 10 -10.96 8.42 2.23
N GLU A 11 -12.12 7.77 2.36
CA GLU A 11 -12.35 6.44 1.78
C GLU A 11 -12.29 6.44 0.24
N ASN A 12 -12.85 7.47 -0.40
CA ASN A 12 -12.81 7.59 -1.87
C ASN A 12 -11.37 7.83 -2.37
N TYR A 13 -10.60 8.71 -1.72
CA TYR A 13 -9.21 8.92 -2.07
C TYR A 13 -8.35 7.67 -1.81
N ALA A 14 -8.56 6.99 -0.69
CA ALA A 14 -7.87 5.74 -0.38
C ALA A 14 -8.15 4.68 -1.45
N ARG A 15 -9.41 4.53 -1.89
CA ARG A 15 -9.79 3.59 -2.96
C ARG A 15 -9.11 3.91 -4.29
N VAL A 16 -9.06 5.18 -4.69
CA VAL A 16 -8.40 5.59 -5.95
C VAL A 16 -6.90 5.35 -5.90
N ILE A 17 -6.25 5.70 -4.78
CA ILE A 17 -4.81 5.47 -4.58
C ILE A 17 -4.50 3.96 -4.62
N VAL A 18 -5.35 3.14 -4.01
CA VAL A 18 -5.22 1.68 -4.00
C VAL A 18 -5.42 1.08 -5.37
N GLN A 19 -6.43 1.51 -6.12
CA GLN A 19 -6.67 1.06 -7.49
C GLN A 19 -5.48 1.42 -8.40
N TRP A 20 -4.97 2.64 -8.30
CA TRP A 20 -3.79 3.05 -9.06
C TRP A 20 -2.56 2.23 -8.67
N ALA A 21 -2.33 2.00 -7.37
CA ALA A 21 -1.22 1.20 -6.87
C ALA A 21 -1.27 -0.24 -7.37
N ASN A 22 -2.47 -0.84 -7.39
CA ASN A 22 -2.70 -2.19 -7.92
C ASN A 22 -2.43 -2.26 -9.44
N GLN A 23 -2.78 -1.22 -10.19
CA GLN A 23 -2.50 -1.15 -11.64
C GLN A 23 -1.02 -0.86 -11.95
N ASN A 24 -0.30 -0.19 -11.04
CA ASN A 24 1.07 0.29 -11.27
C ASN A 24 2.08 -0.12 -10.18
N PRO A 25 2.14 -1.39 -9.75
CA PRO A 25 2.85 -1.76 -8.53
C PRO A 25 4.38 -1.67 -8.68
N LYS A 26 4.91 -1.89 -9.89
CA LYS A 26 6.34 -1.68 -10.20
C LYS A 26 6.76 -0.23 -10.04
N PHE A 27 5.94 0.70 -10.52
CA PHE A 27 6.22 2.12 -10.45
C PHE A 27 6.13 2.62 -9.01
N LEU A 28 5.11 2.18 -8.27
CA LEU A 28 4.98 2.45 -6.84
C LEU A 28 6.26 2.05 -6.08
N VAL A 29 6.71 0.79 -6.23
CA VAL A 29 7.92 0.31 -5.55
C VAL A 29 9.16 1.10 -5.97
N ALA A 30 9.32 1.41 -7.25
CA ALA A 30 10.45 2.19 -7.75
C ALA A 30 10.51 3.61 -7.17
N ILE A 31 9.35 4.23 -6.89
CA ILE A 31 9.29 5.51 -6.18
C ILE A 31 9.64 5.31 -4.71
N LEU A 32 8.97 4.38 -4.05
CA LEU A 32 9.08 4.18 -2.60
C LEU A 32 10.49 3.76 -2.16
N ASP A 33 11.19 2.97 -2.96
CA ASP A 33 12.57 2.56 -2.68
C ASP A 33 13.55 3.75 -2.66
N ARG A 34 13.19 4.88 -3.29
CA ARG A 34 13.98 6.11 -3.27
C ARG A 34 13.54 7.08 -2.17
N GLN A 35 12.45 6.81 -1.46
CA GLN A 35 11.95 7.67 -0.40
C GLN A 35 12.64 7.39 0.93
N SER A 36 12.55 8.37 1.83
CA SER A 36 12.96 8.17 3.22
C SER A 36 12.11 7.07 3.87
N PRO A 37 12.65 6.33 4.88
CA PRO A 37 11.89 5.31 5.59
C PRO A 37 10.57 5.83 6.17
N THR A 38 10.54 7.08 6.66
CA THR A 38 9.35 7.71 7.22
C THR A 38 8.23 7.85 6.18
N ILE A 39 8.55 8.40 5.01
CA ILE A 39 7.57 8.59 3.93
C ILE A 39 7.10 7.23 3.41
N ARG A 40 8.04 6.32 3.14
CA ARG A 40 7.70 4.99 2.63
C ARG A 40 6.75 4.24 3.56
N ARG A 41 7.03 4.22 4.87
CA ARG A 41 6.18 3.55 5.86
C ARG A 41 4.81 4.21 6.00
N ALA A 42 4.74 5.54 5.93
CA ALA A 42 3.47 6.26 5.95
C ALA A 42 2.61 5.88 4.74
N VAL A 43 3.18 5.89 3.52
CA VAL A 43 2.46 5.51 2.30
C VAL A 43 2.01 4.05 2.35
N LEU A 44 2.88 3.13 2.78
CA LEU A 44 2.50 1.72 2.94
C LEU A 44 1.41 1.52 4.00
N SER A 45 1.36 2.36 5.04
CA SER A 45 0.27 2.35 6.02
C SER A 45 -1.06 2.76 5.41
N SER A 46 -1.08 3.83 4.62
CA SER A 46 -2.29 4.30 3.95
C SER A 46 -2.78 3.30 2.90
N LEU A 47 -1.85 2.66 2.18
CA LEU A 47 -2.17 1.59 1.23
C LEU A 47 -2.79 0.39 1.94
N ASP A 48 -2.16 -0.09 3.02
CA ASP A 48 -2.66 -1.22 3.80
C ASP A 48 -4.07 -0.97 4.35
N PHE A 49 -4.32 0.25 4.86
CA PHE A 49 -5.66 0.67 5.28
C PHE A 49 -6.65 0.67 4.12
N GLY A 50 -6.31 1.30 2.99
CA GLY A 50 -7.22 1.41 1.84
C GLY A 50 -7.48 0.08 1.12
N LEU A 51 -6.53 -0.87 1.19
CA LEU A 51 -6.68 -2.21 0.61
C LEU A 51 -7.70 -3.05 1.39
N GLY A 52 -7.91 -2.76 2.68
CA GLY A 52 -8.69 -3.64 3.55
C GLY A 52 -8.03 -5.00 3.72
N THR A 53 -8.77 -6.01 4.19
CA THR A 53 -8.21 -7.33 4.54
C THR A 53 -8.52 -8.45 3.54
N ASN A 54 -9.57 -8.34 2.73
CA ASN A 54 -9.98 -9.41 1.81
C ASN A 54 -10.46 -8.87 0.46
N THR A 55 -9.62 -8.04 -0.17
CA THR A 55 -9.88 -7.47 -1.49
C THR A 55 -8.97 -8.11 -2.54
N ASN A 56 -9.43 -8.14 -3.79
CA ASN A 56 -8.61 -8.60 -4.92
C ASN A 56 -7.36 -7.74 -5.07
N GLU A 57 -7.49 -6.43 -4.81
CA GLU A 57 -6.41 -5.45 -4.80
C GLU A 57 -5.31 -5.84 -3.81
N ARG A 58 -5.67 -6.27 -2.59
CA ARG A 58 -4.70 -6.74 -1.60
C ARG A 58 -3.96 -7.98 -2.09
N GLN A 59 -4.70 -8.99 -2.54
CA GLN A 59 -4.10 -10.23 -3.01
C GLN A 59 -3.16 -10.00 -4.20
N ASN A 60 -3.52 -9.10 -5.12
CA ASN A 60 -2.68 -8.73 -6.25
C ASN A 60 -1.40 -8.02 -5.79
N LEU A 61 -1.50 -7.05 -4.87
CA LEU A 61 -0.33 -6.36 -4.35
C LEU A 61 0.58 -7.31 -3.57
N GLU A 62 0.03 -8.19 -2.73
CA GLU A 62 0.82 -9.16 -1.96
C GLU A 62 1.54 -10.15 -2.89
N LYS A 63 0.85 -10.70 -3.89
CA LYS A 63 1.49 -11.53 -4.93
C LYS A 63 2.59 -10.76 -5.66
N PHE A 64 2.38 -9.48 -5.96
CA PHE A 64 3.41 -8.65 -6.56
C PHE A 64 4.61 -8.47 -5.61
N MET A 65 4.39 -8.14 -4.34
CA MET A 65 5.43 -7.95 -3.32
C MET A 65 6.24 -9.23 -3.06
N GLN A 66 5.63 -10.41 -3.19
CA GLN A 66 6.36 -11.68 -3.11
C GLN A 66 7.35 -11.89 -4.27
N ASN A 67 7.15 -11.21 -5.40
CA ASN A 67 7.95 -11.35 -6.62
C ASN A 67 8.98 -10.22 -6.83
N ILE A 68 9.02 -9.21 -5.95
CA ILE A 68 10.05 -8.16 -6.03
C ILE A 68 11.34 -8.59 -5.34
N SER A 69 12.44 -7.90 -5.63
CA SER A 69 13.73 -8.19 -5.02
C SER A 69 13.64 -8.10 -3.49
N PRO A 70 14.12 -9.09 -2.73
CA PRO A 70 14.15 -9.02 -1.28
C PRO A 70 15.08 -7.92 -0.74
N LYS A 71 15.89 -7.29 -1.61
CA LYS A 71 16.70 -6.10 -1.29
C LYS A 71 15.90 -4.79 -1.36
N SER A 72 14.67 -4.82 -1.90
CA SER A 72 13.79 -3.65 -1.92
C SER A 72 13.46 -3.22 -0.49
N LEU A 73 13.71 -1.96 -0.16
CA LEU A 73 13.36 -1.42 1.15
C LEU A 73 11.84 -1.37 1.35
N THR A 74 11.10 -1.23 0.24
CA THR A 74 9.63 -1.31 0.20
C THR A 74 9.14 -2.70 0.54
N TYR A 75 9.76 -3.75 -0.01
CA TYR A 75 9.48 -5.13 0.39
C TYR A 75 9.67 -5.33 1.89
N VAL A 76 10.82 -4.91 2.42
CA VAL A 76 11.17 -5.09 3.84
C VAL A 76 10.18 -4.35 4.75
N ASP A 77 9.87 -3.10 4.46
CA ASP A 77 8.93 -2.32 5.27
C ASP A 77 7.49 -2.86 5.15
N TRP A 78 7.09 -3.37 3.98
CA TRP A 78 5.78 -4.02 3.79
C TRP A 78 5.66 -5.31 4.59
N TYR A 79 6.65 -6.21 4.49
CA TYR A 79 6.66 -7.49 5.20
C TYR A 79 6.74 -7.32 6.72
N ARG A 80 7.48 -6.33 7.22
CA ARG A 80 7.51 -6.01 8.65
C ARG A 80 6.14 -5.60 9.19
N ARG A 81 5.35 -4.90 8.37
CA ARG A 81 3.99 -4.48 8.73
C ARG A 81 2.99 -5.61 8.60
N ASN A 82 3.12 -6.42 7.56
CA ASN A 82 2.25 -7.54 7.25
C ASN A 82 3.06 -8.84 7.27
N PRO A 83 3.51 -9.31 8.46
CA PRO A 83 4.27 -10.54 8.58
C PRO A 83 3.33 -11.73 8.36
N VAL A 84 3.01 -11.99 7.09
CA VAL A 84 2.21 -13.11 6.56
C VAL A 84 0.99 -13.45 7.44
N TYR A 85 -0.17 -12.91 7.03
CA TYR A 85 -1.37 -13.75 7.06
C TYR A 85 -1.11 -14.93 6.12
N PRO A 86 -1.27 -16.19 6.58
CA PRO A 86 -1.04 -17.39 5.77
C PRO A 86 -1.90 -17.41 4.50
#